data_AF-A0A7C7WT96-F1
#
_entry.id   AF-A0A7C7WT96-F1
#
_cell.length_a   1.000
_cell.length_b   1.000
_cell.length_c   1.000
_cell.angle_alpha   90.00
_cell.angle_beta   90.00
_cell.angle_gamma   90.00
#
_symmetry.space_group_name_H-M   'P 1'
#
loop_
_entity.id
_entity.type
_entity.pdbx_description
1 polymer ?
#
loop_
_entity_poly.entity_id
_entity_poly.type
_entity_poly.pdbx_seq_one_letter_code
_entity_poly.pdbx_strand_id
1 'polypeptide(L)' 'MTTPIEGTAPYGYFRLRDQGYQPDDIARWAETIATASAACGEVFVYFKHEDEGTGPEFARMLLDALPSPAR' A
#
# COMPACT_ATOMS: atom_id res chain seq x y z
N MET A 1 -11.40 22.33 11.45
CA MET A 1 -10.92 21.25 12.34
C MET A 1 -10.39 20.15 11.44
N THR A 2 -9.09 19.84 11.53
CA THR A 2 -8.52 18.71 10.78
C THR A 2 -8.16 17.63 11.79
N THR A 3 -8.63 16.42 11.57
CA THR A 3 -8.33 15.29 12.45
C THR A 3 -6.86 14.92 12.26
N PRO A 4 -6.05 14.90 13.32
CA PRO A 4 -4.65 14.50 13.21
C PRO A 4 -4.56 13.04 12.77
N ILE A 5 -3.59 12.75 11.91
CA ILE A 5 -3.24 11.39 11.51
C ILE A 5 -2.42 10.80 12.67
N GLU A 6 -3.09 10.13 13.61
CA GLU A 6 -2.44 9.40 14.70
C GLU A 6 -2.34 7.91 14.36
N GLY A 7 -1.12 7.37 14.40
CA GLY A 7 -0.89 5.93 14.34
C GLY A 7 -1.40 5.28 15.62
N THR A 8 -2.54 4.60 15.56
CA THR A 8 -3.15 3.94 16.72
C THR A 8 -2.61 2.53 16.97
N ALA A 9 -1.72 2.05 16.09
CA ALA A 9 -1.13 0.71 16.15
C ALA A 9 0.34 0.77 15.71
N PRO A 10 1.18 -0.17 16.18
CA PRO A 10 2.56 -0.31 15.73
C PRO A 10 2.63 -1.04 14.38
N TYR A 11 1.67 -0.79 13.48
CA TYR A 11 1.64 -1.32 12.11
C TYR A 11 0.74 -0.47 11.21
N GLY A 12 1.01 -0.48 9.92
CA GLY A 12 0.19 0.11 8.87
C GLY A 12 -0.80 -0.91 8.29
N TYR A 13 -1.98 -0.45 7.90
CA TYR A 13 -3.01 -1.31 7.33
C TYR A 13 -3.72 -0.61 6.17
N PHE A 14 -3.50 -1.08 4.95
CA PHE A 14 -4.06 -0.52 3.72
C PHE A 14 -5.06 -1.49 3.08
N ARG A 15 -6.22 -0.97 2.68
CA ARG A 15 -7.22 -1.68 1.89
C ARG A 15 -7.48 -0.92 0.60
N LEU A 16 -6.76 -1.32 -0.43
CA LEU A 16 -6.82 -0.76 -1.78
C LEU A 16 -8.00 -1.40 -2.50
N ARG A 17 -8.90 -0.59 -3.06
CA ARG A 17 -10.19 -1.07 -3.60
C ARG A 17 -10.51 -0.64 -5.02
N ASP A 18 -9.59 0.07 -5.66
CA ASP A 18 -9.78 0.40 -7.06
C ASP A 18 -9.60 -0.86 -7.91
N GLN A 19 -10.40 -1.00 -8.97
CA GLN A 19 -10.33 -2.15 -9.88
C GLN A 19 -9.40 -1.86 -11.08
N GLY A 20 -9.06 -0.59 -11.31
CA GLY A 20 -8.38 -0.14 -12.52
C GLY A 20 -6.99 0.45 -12.30
N TYR A 21 -6.27 0.02 -11.25
CA TYR A 21 -4.95 0.57 -10.92
C TYR A 21 -4.03 0.59 -12.14
N GLN A 22 -3.54 1.77 -12.48
CA GLN A 22 -2.48 1.94 -13.46
C GLN A 22 -1.11 1.87 -12.76
N PRO A 23 -0.02 1.64 -13.51
CA PRO A 23 1.32 1.58 -12.94
C PRO A 23 1.68 2.80 -12.06
N ASP A 24 1.27 4.00 -12.48
CA ASP A 24 1.52 5.24 -11.71
C ASP A 24 0.74 5.28 -10.39
N ASP A 25 -0.47 4.69 -10.35
CA ASP A 25 -1.23 4.58 -9.11
C ASP A 25 -0.54 3.65 -8.12
N ILE A 26 -0.03 2.52 -8.62
CA ILE A 26 0.70 1.54 -7.82
C ILE A 26 2.02 2.13 -7.30
N ALA A 27 2.76 2.89 -8.12
CA ALA A 27 3.98 3.57 -7.71
C ALA A 27 3.73 4.55 -6.57
N ARG A 28 2.69 5.38 -6.68
CA ARG A 28 2.27 6.29 -5.60
C ARG A 28 1.91 5.56 -4.31
N TRP A 29 1.24 4.41 -4.41
CA TRP A 29 0.94 3.58 -3.25
C TRP A 29 2.22 3.00 -2.64
N ALA A 30 3.19 2.57 -3.44
CA ALA A 30 4.48 2.10 -2.96
C ALA A 30 5.23 3.18 -2.14
N GLU A 31 5.27 4.42 -2.62
CA GLU A 31 5.86 5.55 -1.88
C GLU A 31 5.16 5.80 -0.55
N THR A 32 3.82 5.76 -0.56
CA THR A 32 3.00 5.94 0.64
C THR A 32 3.25 4.82 1.66
N ILE A 33 3.31 3.57 1.20
CA ILE A 33 3.54 2.39 2.03
C ILE A 33 4.97 2.39 2.61
N ALA A 34 5.97 2.78 1.82
CA ALA A 34 7.35 2.90 2.28
C ALA A 34 7.47 3.95 3.41
N THR A 35 6.80 5.09 3.24
CA THR A 35 6.75 6.15 4.26
C THR A 35 6.05 5.65 5.53
N ALA A 36 4.93 4.94 5.38
CA ALA A 36 4.22 4.35 6.51
C ALA A 36 5.09 3.32 7.25
N SER A 37 5.75 2.41 6.53
CA SER A 37 6.62 1.38 7.13
C SER A 37 7.76 2.00 7.95
N ALA A 38 8.35 3.10 7.50
CA ALA A 38 9.36 3.83 8.27
C ALA A 38 8.83 4.37 9.61
N ALA A 39 7.52 4.64 9.72
CA ALA A 39 6.89 5.19 10.93
C ALA A 39 6.31 4.12 11.88
N CYS A 40 5.88 2.97 11.36
CA CYS A 40 5.15 1.96 12.14
C CYS A 40 5.70 0.53 12.02
N GLY A 41 6.85 0.31 11.39
CA GLY A 41 7.51 -1.00 11.29
C GLY A 41 6.89 -1.87 10.21
N GLU A 42 5.81 -2.58 10.54
CA GLU A 42 5.15 -3.52 9.63
C GLU A 42 3.96 -2.88 8.91
N VAL A 43 3.75 -3.21 7.64
CA VAL A 43 2.60 -2.73 6.87
C VAL A 43 1.92 -3.89 6.17
N PHE A 44 0.61 -4.01 6.38
CA PHE A 44 -0.24 -5.00 5.72
C PHE A 44 -1.06 -4.31 4.63
N VAL A 45 -0.99 -4.81 3.40
CA VAL A 45 -1.67 -4.24 2.23
C VAL A 45 -2.57 -5.28 1.60
N TYR A 46 -3.84 -4.93 1.38
CA TYR A 46 -4.84 -5.80 0.76
C TYR A 46 -5.47 -5.09 -0.43
N PHE A 47 -5.33 -5.66 -1.62
CA PHE A 47 -6.16 -5.34 -2.78
C PHE A 47 -7.51 -6.08 -2.63
N LYS A 48 -8.62 -5.35 -2.63
CA LYS A 48 -9.95 -5.90 -2.38
C LYS A 48 -10.98 -5.26 -3.30
N HIS A 49 -11.75 -6.13 -3.96
CA HIS A 49 -12.77 -5.86 -4.99
C HIS A 49 -12.20 -6.21 -6.35
N GLU A 50 -11.96 -7.51 -6.49
CA GLU A 50 -11.39 -8.10 -7.69
C GLU A 50 -12.54 -8.81 -8.41
N ASP A 51 -13.45 -8.07 -9.06
CA ASP A 51 -14.48 -8.71 -9.88
C ASP A 51 -13.84 -9.48 -11.05
N GLU A 52 -12.66 -9.02 -11.51
CA GLU A 52 -11.85 -9.66 -12.56
C GLU A 52 -10.68 -10.51 -12.03
N GLY A 53 -10.41 -10.52 -10.72
CA GLY A 53 -9.32 -11.31 -10.13
C GLY A 53 -7.91 -10.72 -10.33
N THR A 54 -7.76 -9.41 -10.54
CA THR A 54 -6.48 -8.73 -10.84
C THR A 54 -5.61 -8.44 -9.61
N GLY A 55 -6.12 -8.70 -8.41
CA GLY A 55 -5.44 -8.38 -7.13
C GLY A 55 -4.04 -8.97 -6.98
N PRO A 56 -3.78 -10.23 -7.38
CA PRO A 56 -2.43 -10.78 -7.41
C PRO A 56 -1.47 -10.05 -8.36
N GLU A 57 -1.97 -9.54 -9.49
CA GLU A 57 -1.17 -8.74 -10.43
C GLU A 57 -0.82 -7.40 -9.82
N PHE A 58 -1.79 -6.69 -9.24
CA PHE A 58 -1.54 -5.44 -8.51
C PHE A 58 -0.58 -5.63 -7.34
N ALA A 59 -0.70 -6.74 -6.60
CA ALA A 59 0.23 -7.08 -5.53
C ALA A 59 1.66 -7.28 -6.06
N ARG A 60 1.82 -7.94 -7.21
CA ARG A 60 3.14 -8.10 -7.84
C ARG A 60 3.71 -6.75 -8.27
N MET A 61 2.92 -5.93 -8.96
CA MET A 61 3.36 -4.59 -9.39
C MET A 61 3.74 -3.72 -8.20
N LEU A 62 3.01 -3.83 -7.09
CA LEU A 62 3.35 -3.12 -5.85
C LEU A 62 4.69 -3.59 -5.29
N LEU A 63 4.94 -4.90 -5.20
CA LEU A 63 6.20 -5.44 -4.71
C LEU A 63 7.40 -4.99 -5.56
N ASP A 64 7.23 -4.93 -6.88
CA ASP A 64 8.28 -4.48 -7.80
C ASP A 64 8.53 -2.96 -7.71
N ALA A 65 7.51 -2.17 -7.35
CA ALA A 65 7.60 -0.72 -7.16
C ALA A 65 8.09 -0.31 -5.77
N LEU A 66 8.09 -1.22 -4.78
CA LEU A 66 8.61 -0.92 -3.45
C LEU A 66 10.12 -0.67 -3.52
N PRO A 67 10.63 0.35 -2.81
CA PRO A 67 12.07 0.52 -2.68
C PRO A 67 12.67 -0.73 -2.03
N SER A 68 13.86 -1.14 -2.49
CA SER A 68 14.55 -2.28 -1.88
C SER A 68 14.63 -2.07 -0.36
N PRO A 69 14.34 -3.10 0.45
CA PRO A 69 14.37 -2.96 1.89
C PRO A 69 15.74 -2.43 2.31
N ALA A 70 15.74 -1.34 3.07
CA ALA A 70 16.94 -0.87 3.74
C ALA A 70 17.41 -2.01 4.67
N ARG A 71 18.56 -2.59 4.34
CA ARG A 71 19.17 -3.70 5.07
C ARG A 71 19.65 -3.28 6.44
#